data_AF-A0A8J3VUE8-F1
#
_entry.id   AF-A0A8J3VUE8-F1
#
_cell.length_a   1.000
_cell.length_b   1.000
_cell.length_c   1.000
_cell.angle_alpha   90.00
_cell.angle_beta   90.00
_cell.angle_gamma   90.00
#
_symmetry.space_group_name_H-M   'P 1'
#
loop_
_entity.id
_entity.type
_entity.pdbx_description
1 polymer ?
#
loop_
_entity_poly.entity_id
_entity_poly.type
_entity_poly.pdbx_seq_one_letter_code
_entity_poly.pdbx_strand_id
1 'polypeptide(L)'
;MVDTVIADDREMTTVINAGFAKVLTVRATKLGRPGPTPTSFRTAVRSACLVASLPLFLELGFVAIVPGAALHTVRAVTWVLTMSGLDLFAILLGWRTWTLLGRAGPKIDDLLQNAGDRVVLATWFRGTLSLGRQLVCSAASAVGACVLLRLTAPAIAQNLEIGPVSYCAVALTGLIAGNCLYWLVVMSEFSRRLLRRPGLAVVWHSPASTPGLSLLSDAFASLTAAALVAFLAAEILTLHALSYGHSAVLTVISNIMPVLAGVGALLAGILPHIWLYLAVRDARRSALDKLRPLIDNEPPGTGENAEQLHARIELYRLVETSPGLPFNAASMVQYAAAVLGTLLAFFLERH
;
A
#
# COMPACT_ATOMS: atom_id res chain seq x y z
N MET A 1 13.53 21.74 37.39
CA MET A 1 12.56 21.70 36.27
C MET A 1 13.10 20.78 35.19
N VAL A 2 13.35 19.53 35.57
CA VAL A 2 13.77 18.42 34.70
C VAL A 2 12.64 17.42 34.83
N ASP A 3 11.48 17.79 34.29
CA ASP A 3 10.48 16.79 33.96
C ASP A 3 11.00 16.13 32.70
N THR A 4 11.84 15.12 32.90
CA THR A 4 12.10 14.08 31.92
C THR A 4 10.75 13.54 31.51
N VAL A 5 10.20 14.10 30.44
CA VAL A 5 9.18 13.47 29.62
C VAL A 5 9.76 12.10 29.32
N ILE A 6 9.27 11.08 30.04
CA ILE A 6 9.45 9.69 29.68
C ILE A 6 8.76 9.62 28.32
N ALA A 7 9.53 9.85 27.26
CA ALA A 7 9.06 9.74 25.90
C ALA A 7 8.49 8.33 25.80
N ASP A 8 7.19 8.24 25.52
CA ASP A 8 6.47 6.99 25.45
C ASP A 8 7.26 6.06 24.52
N ASP A 9 7.78 4.95 25.05
CA ASP A 9 8.69 4.05 24.31
C ASP A 9 8.06 3.44 23.05
N ARG A 10 6.78 3.73 22.79
CA ARG A 10 5.95 3.21 21.71
C ARG A 10 5.30 4.28 20.84
N GLU A 11 6.01 5.39 20.58
CA GLU A 11 5.47 6.47 19.76
C GLU A 11 5.01 6.01 18.36
N MET A 12 5.75 5.13 17.66
CA MET A 12 5.35 4.70 16.32
C MET A 12 4.09 3.84 16.35
N THR A 13 3.99 2.91 17.31
CA THR A 13 2.80 2.09 17.52
C THR A 13 1.58 2.96 17.75
N THR A 14 1.69 3.97 18.61
CA THR A 14 0.59 4.90 18.90
C THR A 14 0.15 5.68 17.66
N VAL A 15 1.09 6.17 16.84
CA VAL A 15 0.76 6.89 15.61
C VAL A 15 0.15 5.97 14.53
N ILE A 16 0.68 4.76 14.34
CA ILE A 16 0.11 3.77 13.41
C ILE A 16 -1.32 3.39 13.83
N ASN A 17 -1.54 3.18 15.14
CA ASN A 17 -2.86 2.88 15.67
C ASN A 17 -3.85 4.05 15.51
N ALA A 18 -3.39 5.29 15.64
CA ALA A 18 -4.20 6.47 15.33
C ALA A 18 -4.68 6.48 13.87
N GLY A 19 -3.95 5.82 12.97
CA GLY A 19 -4.35 5.62 11.58
C GLY A 19 -5.70 4.95 11.40
N PHE A 20 -6.08 4.01 12.27
CA PHE A 20 -7.40 3.38 12.20
C PHE A 20 -8.58 4.34 12.45
N ALA A 21 -8.32 5.52 13.03
CA ALA A 21 -9.32 6.57 13.21
C ALA A 21 -9.19 7.68 12.16
N LYS A 22 -8.00 7.87 11.57
CA LYS A 22 -7.67 9.03 10.74
C LYS A 22 -7.54 8.74 9.24
N VAL A 23 -7.25 7.51 8.85
CA VAL A 23 -7.16 7.11 7.44
C VAL A 23 -8.58 6.97 6.88
N LEU A 24 -8.95 7.74 5.86
CA LEU A 24 -10.34 7.79 5.37
C LEU A 24 -10.86 6.42 4.92
N THR A 25 -10.09 5.69 4.11
CA THR A 25 -10.44 4.34 3.64
C THR A 25 -10.60 3.33 4.78
N VAL A 26 -9.73 3.37 5.79
CA VAL A 26 -9.86 2.51 6.98
C VAL A 26 -11.05 2.94 7.83
N ARG A 27 -11.26 4.25 8.01
CA ARG A 27 -12.40 4.81 8.75
C ARG A 27 -13.73 4.47 8.08
N ALA A 28 -13.75 4.30 6.75
CA ALA A 28 -14.95 3.85 6.03
C ALA A 28 -15.46 2.49 6.54
N THR A 29 -14.57 1.61 7.02
CA THR A 29 -14.98 0.34 7.67
C THR A 29 -15.66 0.51 9.04
N LYS A 30 -15.79 1.74 9.54
CA LYS A 30 -16.52 2.06 10.78
C LYS A 30 -17.81 2.85 10.53
N LEU A 31 -18.03 3.35 9.31
CA LEU A 31 -19.24 4.12 9.02
C LEU A 31 -20.48 3.23 9.28
N GLY A 32 -21.39 3.74 10.12
CA GLY A 32 -22.57 3.00 10.58
C GLY A 32 -22.42 2.28 11.93
N ARG A 33 -21.25 2.36 12.60
CA ARG A 33 -21.06 1.78 13.94
C ARG A 33 -20.26 2.70 14.88
N PRO A 34 -20.88 3.28 15.92
CA PRO A 34 -20.14 3.90 17.01
C PRO A 34 -19.44 2.79 17.82
N GLY A 35 -18.11 2.69 17.75
CA GLY A 35 -17.39 1.64 18.47
C GLY A 35 -15.92 1.46 18.05
N PRO A 36 -15.26 0.43 18.62
CA PRO A 36 -13.87 0.10 18.29
C PRO A 36 -13.72 -0.32 16.82
N THR A 37 -12.49 -0.31 16.33
CA THR A 37 -12.14 -0.85 15.01
C THR A 37 -12.68 -2.25 14.80
N PRO A 38 -13.18 -2.58 13.59
CA PRO A 38 -13.52 -3.95 13.27
C PRO A 38 -12.27 -4.82 13.42
N THR A 39 -12.34 -5.79 14.34
CA THR A 39 -11.27 -6.78 14.56
C THR A 39 -11.44 -8.01 13.68
N SER A 40 -12.67 -8.28 13.21
CA SER A 40 -12.99 -9.41 12.35
C SER A 40 -13.30 -8.98 10.91
N PHE A 41 -12.87 -9.81 9.95
CA PHE A 41 -13.10 -9.60 8.52
C PHE A 41 -14.59 -9.45 8.20
N ARG A 42 -15.46 -10.29 8.79
CA ARG A 42 -16.91 -10.22 8.59
C ARG A 42 -17.49 -8.85 8.98
N THR A 43 -16.97 -8.23 10.03
CA THR A 43 -17.43 -6.93 10.49
C THR A 43 -16.93 -5.80 9.59
N ALA A 44 -15.69 -5.90 9.12
CA ALA A 44 -15.14 -4.98 8.12
C ALA A 44 -15.95 -5.04 6.82
N VAL A 45 -16.28 -6.24 6.32
CA VAL A 45 -17.12 -6.45 5.12
C VAL A 45 -18.47 -5.78 5.26
N ARG A 46 -19.22 -6.05 6.33
CA ARG A 46 -20.56 -5.46 6.52
C ARG A 46 -20.53 -3.93 6.50
N SER A 47 -19.57 -3.32 7.18
CA SER A 47 -19.47 -1.86 7.28
C SER A 47 -18.97 -1.24 5.98
N ALA A 48 -17.99 -1.87 5.31
CA ALA A 48 -17.52 -1.46 4.00
C ALA A 48 -18.62 -1.57 2.93
N CYS A 49 -19.46 -2.61 2.99
CA CYS A 49 -20.61 -2.76 2.10
C CYS A 49 -21.57 -1.57 2.21
N LEU A 50 -21.84 -1.05 3.40
CA LEU A 50 -22.73 0.11 3.59
C LEU A 50 -22.20 1.35 2.86
N VAL A 51 -20.90 1.62 2.96
CA VAL A 51 -20.29 2.78 2.29
C VAL A 51 -20.24 2.56 0.78
N ALA A 52 -19.76 1.40 0.36
CA ALA A 52 -19.57 1.08 -1.05
C ALA A 52 -20.88 0.97 -1.83
N SER A 53 -21.99 0.60 -1.17
CA SER A 53 -23.32 0.51 -1.79
C SER A 53 -24.10 1.83 -1.76
N LEU A 54 -23.51 2.94 -1.31
CA LEU A 54 -24.15 4.26 -1.32
C LEU A 54 -24.77 4.62 -2.68
N PRO A 55 -24.09 4.41 -3.85
CA PRO A 55 -24.70 4.69 -5.15
C PRO A 55 -25.93 3.84 -5.44
N LEU A 56 -25.96 2.57 -4.97
CA LEU A 56 -27.09 1.67 -5.15
C LEU A 56 -28.29 2.09 -4.28
N PHE A 57 -28.04 2.58 -3.06
CA PHE A 57 -29.11 3.13 -2.22
C PHE A 57 -29.70 4.40 -2.81
N LEU A 58 -28.86 5.26 -3.41
CA LEU A 58 -29.33 6.44 -4.14
C LEU A 58 -30.18 6.03 -5.34
N GLU A 59 -29.75 5.03 -6.11
CA GLU A 59 -30.53 4.47 -7.23
C GLU A 59 -31.92 4.01 -6.78
N LEU A 60 -32.00 3.21 -5.72
CA LEU A 60 -33.29 2.78 -5.16
C LEU A 60 -34.18 3.96 -4.74
N GLY A 61 -33.58 5.02 -4.17
CA GLY A 61 -34.27 6.26 -3.84
C GLY A 61 -34.78 7.01 -5.08
N PHE A 62 -33.99 7.09 -6.15
CA PHE A 62 -34.42 7.69 -7.42
C PHE A 62 -35.56 6.89 -8.05
N VAL A 63 -35.48 5.56 -8.08
CA VAL A 63 -36.56 4.69 -8.56
C VAL A 63 -37.86 4.94 -7.79
N ALA A 64 -37.78 5.18 -6.47
CA ALA A 64 -38.95 5.40 -5.63
C ALA A 64 -39.53 6.82 -5.71
N ILE A 65 -38.69 7.86 -5.82
CA ILE A 65 -39.09 9.26 -5.63
C ILE A 65 -39.11 10.04 -6.95
N VAL A 66 -38.12 9.83 -7.83
CA VAL A 66 -37.98 10.56 -9.10
C VAL A 66 -37.63 9.57 -10.22
N PRO A 67 -38.59 8.74 -10.67
CA PRO A 67 -38.31 7.64 -11.59
C PRO A 67 -37.62 8.07 -12.87
N GLY A 68 -37.91 9.27 -13.39
CA GLY A 68 -37.28 9.79 -14.62
C GLY A 68 -35.80 10.17 -14.50
N ALA A 69 -35.23 10.14 -13.29
CA ALA A 69 -33.80 10.36 -13.05
C ALA A 69 -33.05 9.07 -12.67
N ALA A 70 -33.77 7.95 -12.54
CA ALA A 70 -33.22 6.64 -12.23
C ALA A 70 -32.59 5.99 -13.48
N LEU A 71 -31.72 5.00 -13.26
CA LEU A 71 -31.13 4.19 -14.32
C LEU A 71 -32.08 3.04 -14.67
N HIS A 72 -32.46 2.95 -15.93
CA HIS A 72 -33.40 1.92 -16.41
C HIS A 72 -32.72 0.78 -17.16
N THR A 73 -31.51 0.99 -17.65
CA THR A 73 -30.78 -0.01 -18.42
C THR A 73 -29.96 -0.94 -17.53
N VAL A 74 -30.02 -2.25 -17.83
CA VAL A 74 -29.25 -3.30 -17.12
C VAL A 74 -27.74 -2.99 -17.15
N ARG A 75 -27.25 -2.42 -18.26
CA ARG A 75 -25.84 -2.03 -18.41
C ARG A 75 -25.44 -0.95 -17.40
N ALA A 76 -26.24 0.10 -17.24
CA ALA A 76 -25.95 1.17 -16.29
C ALA A 76 -26.00 0.69 -14.83
N VAL A 77 -26.99 -0.15 -14.49
CA VAL A 77 -27.06 -0.77 -13.14
C VAL A 77 -25.84 -1.66 -12.89
N THR A 78 -25.44 -2.48 -13.87
CA THR A 78 -24.25 -3.36 -13.75
C THR A 78 -22.98 -2.54 -13.62
N TRP A 79 -22.87 -1.41 -14.31
CA TRP A 79 -21.75 -0.47 -14.18
C TRP A 79 -21.64 0.10 -12.76
N VAL A 80 -22.76 0.60 -12.20
CA VAL A 80 -22.79 1.12 -10.82
C VAL A 80 -22.48 0.02 -9.80
N LEU A 81 -22.99 -1.20 -10.01
CA LEU A 81 -22.69 -2.36 -9.18
C LEU A 81 -21.19 -2.72 -9.22
N THR A 82 -20.58 -2.66 -10.40
CA THR A 82 -19.14 -2.91 -10.58
C THR A 82 -18.31 -1.87 -9.82
N MET A 83 -18.64 -0.58 -9.93
CA MET A 83 -17.97 0.49 -9.18
C MET A 83 -18.12 0.28 -7.66
N SER A 84 -19.32 -0.06 -7.20
CA SER A 84 -19.57 -0.38 -5.78
C SER A 84 -18.75 -1.58 -5.31
N GLY A 85 -18.60 -2.61 -6.17
CA GLY A 85 -17.75 -3.76 -5.89
C GLY A 85 -16.26 -3.39 -5.75
N LEU A 86 -15.77 -2.48 -6.59
CA LEU A 86 -14.40 -1.98 -6.50
C LEU A 86 -14.16 -1.13 -5.26
N ASP A 87 -15.12 -0.28 -4.89
CA ASP A 87 -15.06 0.51 -3.67
C ASP A 87 -15.00 -0.38 -2.43
N LEU A 88 -15.84 -1.41 -2.38
CA LEU A 88 -15.82 -2.42 -1.32
C LEU A 88 -14.44 -3.09 -1.24
N PHE A 89 -13.91 -3.53 -2.38
CA PHE A 89 -12.62 -4.19 -2.44
C PHE A 89 -11.47 -3.28 -1.99
N ALA A 90 -11.43 -2.04 -2.47
CA ALA A 90 -10.42 -1.05 -2.09
C ALA A 90 -10.47 -0.72 -0.60
N ILE A 91 -11.66 -0.53 -0.02
CA ILE A 91 -11.84 -0.29 1.42
C ILE A 91 -11.33 -1.50 2.23
N LEU A 92 -11.68 -2.72 1.84
CA LEU A 92 -11.27 -3.94 2.56
C LEU A 92 -9.77 -4.19 2.50
N LEU A 93 -9.16 -3.96 1.35
CA LEU A 93 -7.70 -4.06 1.20
C LEU A 93 -6.99 -2.97 1.99
N GLY A 94 -7.49 -1.73 1.97
CA GLY A 94 -6.97 -0.65 2.79
C GLY A 94 -6.98 -1.00 4.28
N TRP A 95 -8.11 -1.53 4.77
CA TRP A 95 -8.23 -2.02 6.15
C TRP A 95 -7.28 -3.18 6.46
N ARG A 96 -7.18 -4.17 5.56
CA ARG A 96 -6.30 -5.34 5.75
C ARG A 96 -4.83 -4.92 5.82
N THR A 97 -4.39 -4.11 4.86
CA THR A 97 -3.01 -3.60 4.80
C THR A 97 -2.68 -2.76 6.04
N TRP A 98 -3.61 -1.90 6.48
CA TRP A 98 -3.42 -1.13 7.71
C TRP A 98 -3.38 -2.03 8.95
N THR A 99 -4.14 -3.12 8.98
CA THR A 99 -4.11 -4.10 10.07
C THR A 99 -2.76 -4.80 10.16
N LEU A 100 -2.17 -5.17 9.02
CA LEU A 100 -0.81 -5.73 8.97
C LEU A 100 0.23 -4.71 9.44
N LEU A 101 0.13 -3.46 9.00
CA LEU A 101 0.99 -2.37 9.47
C LEU A 101 0.84 -2.13 10.98
N GLY A 102 -0.38 -2.17 11.51
CA GLY A 102 -0.66 -2.07 12.95
C GLY A 102 0.01 -3.18 13.76
N ARG A 103 0.03 -4.42 13.24
CA ARG A 103 0.76 -5.54 13.86
C ARG A 103 2.28 -5.34 13.81
N ALA A 104 2.79 -4.71 12.74
CA ALA A 104 4.20 -4.37 12.62
C ALA A 104 4.62 -3.24 13.57
N GLY A 105 3.70 -2.35 13.96
CA GLY A 105 3.96 -1.15 14.78
C GLY A 105 4.90 -1.37 15.98
N PRO A 106 4.60 -2.29 16.91
CA PRO A 106 5.46 -2.55 18.06
C PRO A 106 6.86 -3.02 17.65
N LYS A 107 6.96 -3.81 16.58
CA LYS A 107 8.25 -4.30 16.06
C LYS A 107 9.01 -3.24 15.27
N ILE A 108 8.34 -2.20 14.79
CA ILE A 108 8.97 -1.01 14.21
C ILE A 108 9.55 -0.12 15.31
N ASP A 109 8.87 0.02 16.46
CA ASP A 109 9.46 0.69 17.63
C ASP A 109 10.70 -0.06 18.12
N ASP A 110 10.64 -1.39 18.21
CA ASP A 110 11.79 -2.24 18.58
C ASP A 110 12.98 -2.07 17.59
N LEU A 111 12.72 -1.80 16.31
CA LEU A 111 13.75 -1.56 15.28
C LEU A 111 14.49 -0.23 15.47
N LEU A 112 13.85 0.77 16.08
CA LEU A 112 14.38 2.12 16.21
C LEU A 112 14.98 2.31 17.62
N GLN A 113 16.28 2.04 17.77
CA GLN A 113 16.98 2.15 19.06
C GLN A 113 17.02 3.59 19.59
N ASN A 114 17.14 4.57 18.70
CA ASN A 114 17.27 5.97 19.06
C ASN A 114 15.87 6.61 19.21
N ALA A 115 15.57 7.08 20.43
CA ALA A 115 14.33 7.79 20.72
C ALA A 115 14.13 9.02 19.82
N GLY A 116 15.21 9.73 19.44
CA GLY A 116 15.14 10.87 18.53
C GLY A 116 14.65 10.48 17.13
N ASP A 117 15.12 9.34 16.60
CA ASP A 117 14.67 8.84 15.29
C ASP A 117 13.21 8.39 15.32
N ARG A 118 12.76 7.79 16.44
CA ARG A 118 11.34 7.46 16.68
C ARG A 118 10.47 8.71 16.62
N VAL A 119 10.81 9.74 17.39
CA VAL A 119 10.06 11.01 17.44
C VAL A 119 9.99 11.69 16.08
N VAL A 120 11.11 11.73 15.35
CA VAL A 120 11.16 12.37 14.01
C VAL A 120 10.28 11.61 13.01
N LEU A 121 10.36 10.28 12.99
CA LEU A 121 9.53 9.47 12.08
C LEU A 121 8.05 9.55 12.46
N ALA A 122 7.73 9.44 13.75
CA ALA A 122 6.38 9.53 14.29
C ALA A 122 5.74 10.89 14.01
N THR A 123 6.49 11.98 14.18
CA THR A 123 6.01 13.34 13.91
C THR A 123 5.71 13.54 12.42
N TRP A 124 6.60 13.08 11.54
CA TRP A 124 6.35 13.13 10.10
C TRP A 124 5.11 12.32 9.72
N PHE A 125 4.98 11.08 10.22
CA PHE A 125 3.87 10.20 9.90
C PHE A 125 2.53 10.71 10.50
N ARG A 126 2.57 11.36 11.66
CA ARG A 126 1.42 12.07 12.22
C ARG A 126 0.96 13.22 11.32
N GLY A 127 1.89 13.91 10.67
CA GLY A 127 1.59 14.95 9.69
C GLY A 127 0.93 14.42 8.41
N THR A 128 1.22 13.17 8.00
CA THR A 128 0.55 12.54 6.85
C THR A 128 -0.84 11.99 7.22
N LEU A 129 -1.09 11.72 8.50
CA LEU A 129 -2.44 11.39 8.99
C LEU A 129 -3.44 12.56 8.99
N SER A 130 -3.04 13.75 8.53
CA SER A 130 -3.94 14.90 8.42
C SER A 130 -5.14 14.59 7.51
N LEU A 131 -6.35 14.71 8.06
CA LEU A 131 -7.61 14.50 7.32
C LEU A 131 -7.72 15.47 6.14
N GLY A 132 -7.27 16.71 6.32
CA GLY A 132 -7.33 17.73 5.26
C GLY A 132 -6.52 17.34 4.02
N ARG A 133 -5.30 16.83 4.20
CA ARG A 133 -4.45 16.37 3.08
C ARG A 133 -5.07 15.20 2.33
N GLN A 134 -5.61 14.24 3.09
CA GLN A 134 -6.31 13.09 2.53
C GLN A 134 -7.56 13.52 1.75
N LEU A 135 -8.37 14.42 2.32
CA LEU A 135 -9.59 14.93 1.70
C LEU A 135 -9.28 15.73 0.43
N VAL A 136 -8.22 16.55 0.41
CA VAL A 136 -7.84 17.29 -0.80
C VAL A 136 -7.49 16.32 -1.94
N CYS A 137 -6.68 15.29 -1.67
CA CYS A 137 -6.32 14.30 -2.69
C CYS A 137 -7.54 13.50 -3.17
N SER A 138 -8.39 13.06 -2.24
CA SER A 138 -9.63 12.36 -2.54
C SER A 138 -10.64 13.21 -3.32
N ALA A 139 -10.85 14.47 -2.91
CA ALA A 139 -11.75 15.39 -3.59
C ALA A 139 -11.25 15.75 -4.99
N ALA A 140 -9.95 16.00 -5.15
CA ALA A 140 -9.36 16.24 -6.47
C ALA A 140 -9.56 15.05 -7.41
N SER A 141 -9.39 13.82 -6.90
CA SER A 141 -9.62 12.60 -7.66
C SER A 141 -11.11 12.39 -8.00
N ALA A 142 -12.03 12.65 -7.05
CA ALA A 142 -13.47 12.60 -7.30
C ALA A 142 -13.93 13.62 -8.36
N VAL A 143 -13.49 14.87 -8.23
CA VAL A 143 -13.77 15.94 -9.22
C VAL A 143 -13.19 15.57 -10.57
N GLY A 144 -11.93 15.12 -10.61
CA GLY A 144 -11.29 14.65 -11.84
C GLY A 144 -12.08 13.53 -12.50
N ALA A 145 -12.51 12.52 -11.75
CA ALA A 145 -13.30 11.41 -12.26
C ALA A 145 -14.67 11.87 -12.81
N CYS A 146 -15.37 12.79 -12.14
CA CYS A 146 -16.61 13.36 -12.65
C CYS A 146 -16.41 14.20 -13.91
N VAL A 147 -15.32 14.98 -13.99
CA VAL A 147 -14.97 15.75 -15.20
C VAL A 147 -14.66 14.80 -16.35
N LEU A 148 -13.91 13.73 -16.11
CA LEU A 148 -13.63 12.71 -17.12
C LEU A 148 -14.93 12.06 -17.60
N LEU A 149 -15.82 11.64 -16.70
CA LEU A 149 -17.13 11.11 -17.08
C LEU A 149 -17.93 12.13 -17.91
N ARG A 150 -17.92 13.42 -17.53
CA ARG A 150 -18.64 14.48 -18.26
C ARG A 150 -18.11 14.66 -19.69
N LEU A 151 -16.80 14.55 -19.87
CA LEU A 151 -16.12 14.68 -21.17
C LEU A 151 -16.31 13.45 -22.05
N THR A 152 -16.42 12.26 -21.46
CA THR A 152 -16.62 11.01 -22.21
C THR A 152 -18.10 10.71 -22.45
N ALA A 153 -19.00 11.26 -21.63
CA ALA A 153 -20.45 11.02 -21.69
C ALA A 153 -21.05 11.13 -23.10
N PRO A 154 -20.75 12.15 -23.93
CA PRO A 154 -21.34 12.24 -25.27
C PRO A 154 -21.01 11.06 -26.18
N ALA A 155 -19.84 10.44 -26.01
CA ALA A 155 -19.41 9.32 -26.82
C ALA A 155 -20.03 7.99 -26.36
N ILE A 156 -20.29 7.82 -25.06
CA ILE A 156 -20.79 6.58 -24.48
C ILE A 156 -22.31 6.58 -24.22
N ALA A 157 -22.96 7.74 -24.27
CA ALA A 157 -24.40 7.90 -23.98
C ALA A 157 -25.32 7.08 -24.87
N GLN A 158 -24.87 6.68 -26.07
CA GLN A 158 -25.64 5.82 -26.97
C GLN A 158 -25.76 4.38 -26.47
N ASN A 159 -24.78 3.90 -25.70
CA ASN A 159 -24.67 2.49 -25.28
C ASN A 159 -24.75 2.30 -23.77
N LEU A 160 -24.53 3.37 -23.00
CA LEU A 160 -24.58 3.41 -21.56
C LEU A 160 -25.37 4.64 -21.11
N GLU A 161 -26.45 4.39 -20.38
CA GLU A 161 -27.25 5.44 -19.75
C GLU A 161 -26.44 6.12 -18.64
N ILE A 162 -26.41 7.46 -18.66
CA ILE A 162 -25.68 8.27 -17.68
C ILE A 162 -26.67 9.16 -16.96
N GLY A 163 -26.89 8.85 -15.68
CA GLY A 163 -27.72 9.64 -14.78
C GLY A 163 -26.91 10.26 -13.63
N PRO A 164 -27.58 11.00 -12.73
CA PRO A 164 -26.96 11.54 -11.51
C PRO A 164 -26.28 10.47 -10.64
N VAL A 165 -26.83 9.26 -10.60
CA VAL A 165 -26.27 8.13 -9.85
C VAL A 165 -24.92 7.70 -10.41
N SER A 166 -24.74 7.71 -11.74
CA SER A 166 -23.47 7.40 -12.38
C SER A 166 -22.36 8.39 -11.95
N TYR A 167 -22.69 9.68 -11.84
CA TYR A 167 -21.75 10.68 -11.31
C TYR A 167 -21.43 10.44 -9.83
N CYS A 168 -22.42 10.07 -9.02
CA CYS A 168 -22.18 9.75 -7.62
C CYS A 168 -21.29 8.52 -7.45
N ALA A 169 -21.52 7.46 -8.24
CA ALA A 169 -20.70 6.26 -8.23
C ALA A 169 -19.25 6.60 -8.60
N VAL A 170 -19.05 7.31 -9.72
CA VAL A 170 -17.71 7.72 -10.17
C VAL A 170 -17.04 8.69 -9.18
N ALA A 171 -17.79 9.59 -8.56
CA ALA A 171 -17.26 10.48 -7.51
C ALA A 171 -16.77 9.69 -6.29
N LEU A 172 -17.57 8.72 -5.80
CA LEU A 172 -17.21 7.89 -4.66
C LEU A 172 -15.98 7.03 -4.95
N THR A 173 -15.96 6.38 -6.12
CA THR A 173 -14.80 5.60 -6.56
C THR A 173 -13.57 6.47 -6.73
N GLY A 174 -13.71 7.66 -7.32
CA GLY A 174 -12.63 8.64 -7.40
C GLY A 174 -12.12 9.07 -6.02
N LEU A 175 -13.02 9.31 -5.06
CA LEU A 175 -12.68 9.68 -3.68
C LEU A 175 -11.83 8.59 -3.00
N ILE A 176 -12.29 7.34 -3.08
CA ILE A 176 -11.62 6.17 -2.50
C ILE A 176 -10.27 5.92 -3.19
N ALA A 177 -10.25 5.91 -4.52
CA ALA A 177 -9.04 5.73 -5.31
C ALA A 177 -7.99 6.82 -5.01
N GLY A 178 -8.40 8.08 -4.90
CA GLY A 178 -7.52 9.19 -4.52
C GLY A 178 -6.92 9.00 -3.13
N ASN A 179 -7.70 8.49 -2.17
CA ASN A 179 -7.17 8.17 -0.84
C ASN A 179 -6.16 7.01 -0.88
N CYS A 180 -6.45 5.98 -1.67
CA CYS A 180 -5.55 4.85 -1.86
C CYS A 180 -4.22 5.30 -2.49
N LEU A 181 -4.27 6.13 -3.54
CA LEU A 181 -3.08 6.69 -4.19
C LEU A 181 -2.26 7.56 -3.23
N TYR A 182 -2.92 8.41 -2.43
CA TYR A 182 -2.26 9.18 -1.38
C TYR A 182 -1.47 8.27 -0.43
N TRP A 183 -2.11 7.21 0.07
CA TRP A 183 -1.47 6.29 1.02
C TRP A 183 -0.40 5.41 0.38
N LEU A 184 -0.53 5.08 -0.90
CA LEU A 184 0.50 4.37 -1.65
C LEU A 184 1.81 5.18 -1.67
N VAL A 185 1.74 6.48 -1.97
CA VAL A 185 2.90 7.38 -1.93
C VAL A 185 3.44 7.52 -0.51
N VAL A 186 2.58 7.74 0.48
CA VAL A 186 2.99 7.91 1.88
C VAL A 186 3.67 6.65 2.43
N MET A 187 3.19 5.45 2.08
CA MET A 187 3.78 4.20 2.54
C MET A 187 5.14 3.91 1.91
N SER A 188 5.30 4.24 0.63
CA SER A 188 6.60 4.17 -0.05
C SER A 188 7.61 5.11 0.63
N GLU A 189 7.21 6.35 0.91
CA GLU A 189 8.04 7.32 1.61
C GLU A 189 8.32 6.91 3.07
N PHE A 190 7.35 6.30 3.76
CA PHE A 190 7.53 5.75 5.10
C PHE A 190 8.60 4.65 5.10
N SER A 191 8.55 3.70 4.16
CA SER A 191 9.59 2.67 4.04
C SER A 191 10.97 3.29 3.83
N ARG A 192 11.08 4.28 2.95
CA ARG A 192 12.33 4.95 2.66
C ARG A 192 12.88 5.66 3.89
N ARG A 193 12.04 6.38 4.63
CA ARG A 193 12.43 7.13 5.82
C ARG A 193 12.80 6.24 6.99
N LEU A 194 12.10 5.11 7.16
CA LEU A 194 12.39 4.14 8.21
C LEU A 194 13.70 3.40 7.92
N LEU A 195 13.83 2.83 6.72
CA LEU A 195 14.89 1.90 6.37
C LEU A 195 16.23 2.56 6.03
N ARG A 196 16.24 3.88 5.79
CA ARG A 196 17.47 4.67 5.65
C ARG A 196 18.02 5.21 6.97
N ARG A 197 17.37 4.95 8.11
CA ARG A 197 17.90 5.38 9.41
C ARG A 197 19.15 4.56 9.76
N PRO A 198 20.24 5.21 10.21
CA PRO A 198 21.38 4.49 10.74
C PRO A 198 20.99 3.83 12.07
N GLY A 199 21.64 2.71 12.41
CA GLY A 199 21.49 2.10 13.73
C GLY A 199 20.17 1.35 13.98
N LEU A 200 19.57 0.77 12.94
CA LEU A 200 18.42 -0.13 13.14
C LEU A 200 18.82 -1.33 14.02
N ALA A 201 17.99 -1.65 15.01
CA ALA A 201 18.09 -2.84 15.86
C ALA A 201 17.72 -4.11 15.07
N VAL A 202 18.64 -4.54 14.23
CA VAL A 202 18.53 -5.78 13.46
C VAL A 202 19.19 -6.93 14.22
N VAL A 203 18.65 -8.14 14.04
CA VAL A 203 19.28 -9.35 14.56
C VAL A 203 20.61 -9.56 13.84
N TRP A 204 21.72 -9.45 14.56
CA TRP A 204 23.06 -9.38 13.96
C TRP A 204 23.43 -10.63 13.14
N HIS A 205 23.00 -11.82 13.55
CA HIS A 205 23.33 -13.08 12.88
C HIS A 205 22.40 -13.41 11.70
N SER A 206 21.20 -12.82 11.67
CA SER A 206 20.26 -12.96 10.56
C SER A 206 19.40 -11.70 10.44
N PRO A 207 19.93 -10.63 9.81
CA PRO A 207 19.21 -9.37 9.72
C PRO A 207 17.86 -9.50 9.00
N ALA A 208 17.76 -10.39 8.01
CA ALA A 208 16.51 -10.70 7.30
C ALA A 208 15.43 -11.30 8.22
N SER A 209 15.81 -12.08 9.22
CA SER A 209 14.86 -12.69 10.17
C SER A 209 14.40 -11.72 11.27
N THR A 210 14.78 -10.45 11.21
CA THR A 210 14.35 -9.45 12.19
C THR A 210 12.82 -9.29 12.12
N PRO A 211 12.07 -9.52 13.22
CA PRO A 211 10.62 -9.55 13.20
C PRO A 211 9.96 -8.30 12.60
N GLY A 212 10.49 -7.10 12.90
CA GLY A 212 9.97 -5.85 12.35
C GLY A 212 10.08 -5.78 10.82
N LEU A 213 11.21 -6.22 10.25
CA LEU A 213 11.44 -6.23 8.81
C LEU A 213 10.55 -7.27 8.10
N SER A 214 10.36 -8.45 8.71
CA SER A 214 9.48 -9.49 8.17
C SER A 214 8.02 -9.03 8.10
N LEU A 215 7.48 -8.45 9.19
CA LEU A 215 6.10 -7.96 9.23
C LEU A 215 5.88 -6.76 8.31
N LEU A 216 6.87 -5.88 8.17
CA LEU A 216 6.86 -4.81 7.18
C LEU A 216 6.81 -5.36 5.76
N SER A 217 7.62 -6.38 5.46
CA SER A 217 7.62 -7.06 4.16
C SER A 217 6.23 -7.63 3.85
N ASP A 218 5.59 -8.30 4.80
CA ASP A 218 4.23 -8.84 4.62
C ASP A 218 3.19 -7.74 4.35
N ALA A 219 3.30 -6.61 5.06
CA ALA A 219 2.43 -5.46 4.84
C ALA A 219 2.62 -4.85 3.43
N PHE A 220 3.87 -4.73 2.96
CA PHE A 220 4.16 -4.24 1.61
C PHE A 220 3.77 -5.24 0.51
N ALA A 221 3.93 -6.54 0.74
CA ALA A 221 3.45 -7.56 -0.19
C ALA A 221 1.92 -7.48 -0.34
N SER A 222 1.20 -7.34 0.78
CA SER A 222 -0.27 -7.11 0.76
C SER A 222 -0.64 -5.81 0.04
N LEU A 223 0.09 -4.72 0.28
CA LEU A 223 -0.11 -3.44 -0.41
C LEU A 223 0.13 -3.56 -1.93
N THR A 224 1.16 -4.30 -2.33
CA THR A 224 1.51 -4.53 -3.73
C THR A 224 0.41 -5.30 -4.44
N ALA A 225 -0.04 -6.42 -3.86
CA ALA A 225 -1.13 -7.22 -4.39
C ALA A 225 -2.42 -6.38 -4.51
N ALA A 226 -2.73 -5.58 -3.48
CA ALA A 226 -3.85 -4.67 -3.48
C ALA A 226 -3.79 -3.64 -4.63
N ALA A 227 -2.62 -3.00 -4.80
CA ALA A 227 -2.40 -2.01 -5.85
C ALA A 227 -2.53 -2.65 -7.24
N LEU A 228 -1.90 -3.80 -7.49
CA LEU A 228 -1.95 -4.50 -8.78
C LEU A 228 -3.39 -4.86 -9.16
N VAL A 229 -4.18 -5.42 -8.24
CA VAL A 229 -5.58 -5.74 -8.53
C VAL A 229 -6.40 -4.48 -8.81
N ALA A 230 -6.16 -3.39 -8.07
CA ALA A 230 -6.85 -2.12 -8.30
C ALA A 230 -6.53 -1.52 -9.69
N PHE A 231 -5.26 -1.53 -10.10
CA PHE A 231 -4.85 -1.05 -11.42
C PHE A 231 -5.37 -1.93 -12.55
N LEU A 232 -5.32 -3.25 -12.39
CA LEU A 232 -5.90 -4.18 -13.36
C LEU A 232 -7.40 -3.95 -13.52
N ALA A 233 -8.13 -3.75 -12.42
CA ALA A 233 -9.55 -3.44 -12.47
C ALA A 233 -9.83 -2.11 -13.18
N ALA A 234 -9.03 -1.08 -12.92
CA ALA A 234 -9.14 0.22 -13.59
C ALA A 234 -8.88 0.11 -15.11
N GLU A 235 -7.91 -0.71 -15.51
CA GLU A 235 -7.61 -0.98 -16.92
C GLU A 235 -8.77 -1.73 -17.60
N ILE A 236 -9.27 -2.82 -16.99
CA ILE A 236 -10.43 -3.56 -17.49
C ILE A 236 -11.64 -2.63 -17.64
N LEU A 237 -11.90 -1.77 -16.65
CA LEU A 237 -12.99 -0.78 -16.73
C LEU A 237 -12.79 0.22 -17.87
N THR A 238 -11.55 0.65 -18.12
CA THR A 238 -11.23 1.60 -19.19
C THR A 238 -11.43 0.95 -20.57
N LEU A 239 -10.97 -0.29 -20.74
CA LEU A 239 -11.19 -1.08 -21.96
C LEU A 239 -12.68 -1.36 -22.17
N HIS A 240 -13.39 -1.69 -21.11
CA HIS A 240 -14.84 -1.88 -21.17
C HIS A 240 -15.57 -0.58 -21.53
N ALA A 241 -15.12 0.57 -21.00
CA ALA A 241 -15.67 1.88 -21.35
C ALA A 241 -15.48 2.23 -22.84
N LEU A 242 -14.34 1.85 -23.44
CA LEU A 242 -14.11 2.02 -24.88
C LEU A 242 -15.09 1.22 -25.75
N SER A 243 -15.61 0.09 -25.25
CA SER A 243 -16.63 -0.70 -25.97
C SER A 243 -17.99 0.02 -26.08
N TYR A 244 -18.25 1.02 -25.23
CA TYR A 244 -19.46 1.82 -25.29
C TYR A 244 -19.40 2.97 -26.30
N GLY A 245 -18.21 3.35 -26.77
CA GLY A 245 -18.05 4.42 -27.75
C GLY A 245 -16.64 4.96 -27.80
N HIS A 246 -16.25 5.46 -28.97
CA HIS A 246 -14.91 6.00 -29.18
C HIS A 246 -14.86 7.49 -28.79
N SER A 247 -13.89 7.86 -27.96
CA SER A 247 -13.62 9.25 -27.56
C SER A 247 -12.11 9.44 -27.45
N ALA A 248 -11.60 10.57 -27.95
CA ALA A 248 -10.19 10.93 -27.79
C ALA A 248 -9.77 10.93 -26.30
N VAL A 249 -10.68 11.32 -25.40
CA VAL A 249 -10.43 11.32 -23.95
C VAL A 249 -10.28 9.89 -23.43
N LEU A 250 -11.18 8.97 -23.80
CA LEU A 250 -11.08 7.56 -23.39
C LEU A 250 -9.82 6.90 -23.96
N THR A 251 -9.45 7.23 -25.19
CA THR A 251 -8.19 6.77 -25.78
C THR A 251 -7.01 7.26 -24.94
N VAL A 252 -6.93 8.55 -24.61
CA VAL A 252 -5.86 9.09 -23.75
C VAL A 252 -5.83 8.41 -22.38
N ILE A 253 -6.98 8.18 -21.74
CA ILE A 253 -7.04 7.48 -20.44
C ILE A 253 -6.52 6.05 -20.57
N SER A 254 -6.98 5.32 -21.60
CA SER A 254 -6.51 3.96 -21.91
C SER A 254 -5.00 3.92 -22.15
N ASN A 255 -4.43 5.00 -22.69
CA ASN A 255 -2.99 5.11 -22.92
C ASN A 255 -2.21 5.33 -21.61
N ILE A 256 -2.76 6.13 -20.70
CA ILE A 256 -2.09 6.55 -19.47
C ILE A 256 -2.24 5.49 -18.37
N MET A 257 -3.33 4.74 -18.34
CA MET A 257 -3.63 3.83 -17.23
C MET A 257 -2.56 2.75 -17.01
N PRO A 258 -2.00 2.11 -18.06
CA PRO A 258 -0.90 1.16 -17.89
C PRO A 258 0.37 1.80 -17.34
N VAL A 259 0.66 3.06 -17.73
CA VAL A 259 1.79 3.81 -17.18
C VAL A 259 1.59 4.09 -15.69
N LEU A 260 0.38 4.50 -15.30
CA LEU A 260 0.03 4.69 -13.88
C LEU A 260 0.09 3.38 -13.09
N ALA A 261 -0.32 2.27 -13.69
CA ALA A 261 -0.19 0.94 -13.11
C ALA A 261 1.28 0.57 -12.88
N GLY A 262 2.15 0.81 -13.86
CA GLY A 262 3.58 0.61 -13.74
C GLY A 262 4.21 1.45 -12.63
N VAL A 263 3.89 2.76 -12.57
CA VAL A 263 4.35 3.65 -11.50
C VAL A 263 3.83 3.22 -10.13
N GLY A 264 2.55 2.83 -10.05
CA GLY A 264 1.95 2.32 -8.82
C GLY A 264 2.60 1.02 -8.33
N ALA A 265 2.89 0.09 -9.24
CA ALA A 265 3.59 -1.15 -8.93
C ALA A 265 5.04 -0.89 -8.46
N LEU A 266 5.73 0.09 -9.06
CA LEU A 266 7.05 0.52 -8.61
C LEU A 266 7.01 1.09 -7.19
N LEU A 267 6.05 1.99 -6.92
CA LEU A 267 5.92 2.67 -5.64
C LEU A 267 5.45 1.74 -4.50
N ALA A 268 4.51 0.83 -4.78
CA ALA A 268 3.94 -0.09 -3.78
C ALA A 268 4.78 -1.35 -3.58
N GLY A 269 5.35 -1.88 -4.66
CA GLY A 269 6.08 -3.14 -4.66
C GLY A 269 7.57 -2.94 -4.69
N ILE A 270 8.11 -2.50 -5.81
CA ILE A 270 9.56 -2.59 -6.05
C ILE A 270 10.34 -1.71 -5.06
N LEU A 271 9.96 -0.45 -4.87
CA LEU A 271 10.71 0.48 -4.03
C LEU A 271 10.77 0.06 -2.56
N PRO A 272 9.67 -0.25 -1.85
CA PRO A 272 9.74 -0.71 -0.45
C PRO A 272 10.61 -1.95 -0.28
N HIS A 273 10.54 -2.91 -1.22
CA HIS A 273 11.34 -4.12 -1.18
C HIS A 273 12.83 -3.86 -1.46
N ILE A 274 13.17 -2.90 -2.35
CA ILE A 274 14.55 -2.42 -2.51
C ILE A 274 15.07 -1.81 -1.21
N TRP A 275 14.28 -0.96 -0.54
CA TRP A 275 14.72 -0.37 0.73
C TRP A 275 14.93 -1.42 1.82
N LEU A 276 14.08 -2.46 1.88
CA LEU A 276 14.26 -3.59 2.79
C LEU A 276 15.55 -4.35 2.48
N TYR A 277 15.80 -4.63 1.21
CA TYR A 277 17.03 -5.27 0.75
C TYR A 277 18.28 -4.48 1.16
N LEU A 278 18.27 -3.17 0.92
CA LEU A 278 19.40 -2.30 1.26
C LEU A 278 19.65 -2.30 2.77
N ALA A 279 18.61 -2.18 3.59
CA ALA A 279 18.74 -2.22 5.05
C ALA A 279 19.32 -3.55 5.56
N VAL A 280 18.83 -4.69 5.06
CA VAL A 280 19.35 -6.02 5.41
C VAL A 280 20.80 -6.20 4.96
N ARG A 281 21.12 -5.76 3.73
CA ARG A 281 22.47 -5.86 3.16
C ARG A 281 23.47 -5.02 3.94
N ASP A 282 23.12 -3.79 4.27
CA ASP A 282 24.01 -2.87 4.98
C ASP A 282 24.21 -3.32 6.43
N ALA A 283 23.17 -3.85 7.08
CA ALA A 283 23.27 -4.51 8.38
C ALA A 283 24.20 -5.73 8.37
N ARG A 284 24.01 -6.62 7.38
CA ARG A 284 24.84 -7.82 7.21
C ARG A 284 26.30 -7.45 6.95
N ARG A 285 26.57 -6.47 6.08
CA ARG A 285 27.93 -5.96 5.84
C ARG A 285 28.56 -5.41 7.12
N SER A 286 27.84 -4.57 7.86
CA SER A 286 28.34 -4.02 9.13
C SER A 286 28.65 -5.11 10.16
N ALA A 287 27.85 -6.18 10.21
CA ALA A 287 28.13 -7.34 11.08
C ALA A 287 29.40 -8.08 10.62
N LEU A 288 29.53 -8.39 9.32
CA LEU A 288 30.71 -9.05 8.75
C LEU A 288 31.99 -8.21 8.94
N ASP A 289 31.92 -6.89 8.76
CA ASP A 289 33.06 -5.99 8.96
C ASP A 289 33.55 -5.98 10.41
N LYS A 290 32.64 -6.13 11.38
CA LYS A 290 32.98 -6.27 12.81
C LYS A 290 33.54 -7.65 13.17
N LEU A 291 33.11 -8.70 12.48
CA LEU A 291 33.57 -10.07 12.71
C LEU A 291 34.90 -10.39 12.02
N ARG A 292 35.15 -9.77 10.86
CA ARG A 292 36.36 -9.96 10.06
C ARG A 292 37.67 -9.78 10.85
N PRO A 293 37.87 -8.74 11.68
CA PRO A 293 39.11 -8.60 12.45
C PRO A 293 39.28 -9.66 13.56
N LEU A 294 38.24 -10.44 13.88
CA LEU A 294 38.33 -11.53 14.86
C LEU A 294 38.86 -12.83 14.23
N ILE A 295 38.85 -12.92 12.91
CA ILE A 295 39.36 -14.04 12.13
C ILE A 295 40.77 -13.66 11.70
N ASP A 296 41.76 -14.13 12.47
CA ASP A 296 43.17 -13.88 12.16
C ASP A 296 43.52 -14.44 10.77
N ASN A 297 44.33 -13.70 10.00
CA ASN A 297 44.85 -14.18 8.71
C ASN A 297 46.00 -15.19 8.86
N GLU A 298 46.46 -15.41 10.09
CA GLU A 298 47.57 -16.30 10.41
C GLU A 298 47.07 -17.61 11.02
N PRO A 299 47.68 -18.76 10.70
CA PRO A 299 47.29 -20.05 11.26
C PRO A 299 47.51 -20.07 12.79
N PRO A 300 46.59 -20.67 13.57
CA PRO A 300 46.68 -20.68 15.02
C PRO A 300 47.91 -21.48 15.48
N GLY A 301 48.74 -20.87 16.34
CA GLY A 301 49.97 -21.50 16.85
C GLY A 301 49.75 -22.60 17.90
N THR A 302 48.53 -22.79 18.41
CA THR A 302 48.19 -23.76 19.46
C THR A 302 46.79 -24.34 19.26
N GLY A 303 46.52 -25.55 19.77
CA GLY A 303 45.21 -26.22 19.65
C GLY A 303 44.02 -25.45 20.26
N GLU A 304 44.18 -24.82 21.42
CA GLU A 304 43.12 -24.01 22.06
C GLU A 304 42.75 -22.77 21.23
N ASN A 305 43.75 -22.11 20.63
CA ASN A 305 43.55 -21.02 19.67
C ASN A 305 42.87 -21.51 18.38
N ALA A 306 43.03 -22.79 18.00
CA ALA A 306 42.37 -23.35 16.83
C ALA A 306 40.87 -23.57 17.06
N GLU A 307 40.44 -24.00 18.26
CA GLU A 307 39.02 -24.13 18.59
C GLU A 307 38.31 -22.77 18.64
N GLN A 308 38.92 -21.78 19.28
CA GLN A 308 38.37 -20.41 19.31
C GLN A 308 38.31 -19.79 17.92
N LEU A 309 39.32 -20.00 17.08
CA LEU A 309 39.31 -19.55 15.69
C LEU A 309 38.21 -20.27 14.88
N HIS A 310 38.01 -21.58 15.09
CA HIS A 310 36.95 -22.33 14.44
C HIS A 310 35.56 -21.79 14.78
N ALA A 311 35.29 -21.51 16.06
CA ALA A 311 34.02 -20.92 16.50
C ALA A 311 33.78 -19.53 15.88
N ARG A 312 34.82 -18.71 15.73
CA ARG A 312 34.73 -17.40 15.06
C ARG A 312 34.46 -17.52 13.56
N ILE A 313 35.11 -18.47 12.89
CA ILE A 313 34.87 -18.79 11.47
C ILE A 313 33.43 -19.29 11.28
N GLU A 314 32.94 -20.17 12.16
CA GLU A 314 31.57 -20.67 12.12
C GLU A 314 30.56 -19.53 12.28
N LEU A 315 30.81 -18.62 13.23
CA LEU A 315 29.97 -17.45 13.45
C LEU A 315 29.98 -16.48 12.26
N TYR A 316 31.14 -16.28 11.62
CA TYR A 316 31.23 -15.52 10.37
C TYR A 316 30.44 -16.20 9.23
N ARG A 317 30.61 -17.51 9.05
CA ARG A 317 29.88 -18.30 8.05
C ARG A 317 28.38 -18.27 8.30
N LEU A 318 27.92 -18.25 9.55
CA LEU A 318 26.52 -18.12 9.90
C LEU A 318 25.94 -16.80 9.37
N VAL A 319 26.65 -15.67 9.57
CA VAL A 319 26.21 -14.36 9.05
C VAL A 319 26.32 -14.31 7.52
N GLU A 320 27.38 -14.88 6.94
CA GLU A 320 27.60 -14.92 5.49
C GLU A 320 26.58 -15.79 4.75
N THR A 321 26.15 -16.90 5.34
CA THR A 321 25.14 -17.78 4.74
C THR A 321 23.71 -17.36 5.08
N SER A 322 23.54 -16.36 5.96
CA SER A 322 22.22 -15.85 6.32
C SER A 322 21.45 -15.31 5.09
N PRO A 323 20.12 -15.47 5.05
CA PRO A 323 19.31 -15.00 3.94
C PRO A 323 19.50 -13.51 3.67
N GLY A 324 19.70 -13.14 2.40
CA GLY A 324 19.86 -11.74 2.00
C GLY A 324 18.56 -10.93 2.00
N LEU A 325 17.40 -11.59 2.14
CA LEU A 325 16.08 -10.98 2.07
C LEU A 325 15.11 -11.65 3.06
N PRO A 326 14.16 -10.88 3.64
CA PRO A 326 13.08 -11.45 4.46
C PRO A 326 12.03 -12.19 3.61
N PHE A 327 12.12 -12.11 2.28
CA PHE A 327 11.20 -12.72 1.32
C PHE A 327 11.97 -13.49 0.24
N ASN A 328 11.26 -14.34 -0.51
CA ASN A 328 11.85 -15.11 -1.60
C ASN A 328 12.25 -14.17 -2.75
N ALA A 329 13.54 -14.05 -3.07
CA ALA A 329 14.03 -13.21 -4.17
C ALA A 329 13.35 -13.52 -5.50
N ALA A 330 12.97 -14.79 -5.72
CA ALA A 330 12.29 -15.25 -6.92
C ALA A 330 10.94 -14.54 -7.12
N SER A 331 10.17 -14.29 -6.06
CA SER A 331 8.88 -13.61 -6.19
C SER A 331 9.06 -12.15 -6.59
N MET A 332 10.07 -11.45 -6.07
CA MET A 332 10.35 -10.06 -6.46
C MET A 332 10.77 -9.96 -7.93
N VAL A 333 11.62 -10.89 -8.41
CA VAL A 333 12.00 -10.96 -9.83
C VAL A 333 10.78 -11.28 -10.70
N GLN A 334 9.94 -12.23 -10.29
CA GLN A 334 8.70 -12.55 -11.00
C GLN A 334 7.76 -11.34 -11.08
N TYR A 335 7.59 -10.58 -9.98
CA TYR A 335 6.78 -9.36 -9.99
C TYR A 335 7.37 -8.28 -10.89
N ALA A 336 8.68 -8.03 -10.79
CA ALA A 336 9.35 -7.05 -11.66
C ALA A 336 9.26 -7.45 -13.13
N ALA A 337 9.47 -8.74 -13.45
CA ALA A 337 9.35 -9.27 -14.80
C ALA A 337 7.91 -9.21 -15.32
N ALA A 338 6.91 -9.49 -14.48
CA ALA A 338 5.50 -9.36 -14.85
C ALA A 338 5.16 -7.90 -15.16
N VAL A 339 5.52 -6.96 -14.29
CA VAL A 339 5.28 -5.52 -14.51
C VAL A 339 5.99 -5.02 -15.76
N LEU A 340 7.27 -5.35 -15.93
CA LEU A 340 8.04 -4.99 -17.13
C LEU A 340 7.47 -5.65 -18.39
N GLY A 341 7.05 -6.92 -18.30
CA GLY A 341 6.45 -7.65 -19.40
C GLY A 341 5.13 -7.05 -19.84
N THR A 342 4.25 -6.68 -18.90
CA THR A 342 2.99 -5.98 -19.20
C THR A 342 3.24 -4.61 -19.83
N LEU A 343 4.19 -3.84 -19.30
CA LEU A 343 4.56 -2.54 -19.88
C LEU A 343 5.15 -2.70 -21.28
N LEU A 344 6.07 -3.64 -21.48
CA LEU A 344 6.69 -3.91 -22.78
C LEU A 344 5.68 -4.39 -23.81
N ALA A 345 4.81 -5.34 -23.46
CA ALA A 345 3.75 -5.81 -24.33
C ALA A 345 2.84 -4.64 -24.76
N PHE A 346 2.46 -3.77 -23.83
CA PHE A 346 1.66 -2.59 -24.11
C PHE A 346 2.34 -1.61 -25.07
N PHE A 347 3.65 -1.37 -24.91
CA PHE A 347 4.40 -0.51 -25.83
C PHE A 347 4.61 -1.15 -27.20
N LEU A 348 4.78 -2.47 -27.27
CA LEU A 348 4.98 -3.20 -28.52
C LEU A 348 3.72 -3.34 -29.37
N GLU A 349 2.54 -3.52 -28.75
CA GLU A 349 1.27 -3.67 -29.48
C GLU A 349 0.82 -2.38 -30.20
N ARG A 350 1.48 -1.25 -29.92
CA ARG A 350 1.10 0.08 -30.41
C ARG A 350 2.03 0.67 -31.48
N HIS A 351 3.08 -0.05 -31.84
CA HIS A 351 4.02 0.32 -32.89
C HIS A 351 3.94 -0.67 -34.04
#